data_AF-A0A9W8UAL7-F1
#
_entry.id   AF-A0A9W8UAL7-F1
#
_cell.length_a   1.000
_cell.length_b   1.000
_cell.length_c   1.000
_cell.angle_alpha   90.00
_cell.angle_beta   90.00
_cell.angle_gamma   90.00
#
_symmetry.space_group_name_H-M   'P 1'
#
loop_
_entity.id
_entity.type
_entity.pdbx_description
1 polymer ?
#
loop_
_entity_poly.entity_id
_entity_poly.type
_entity_poly.pdbx_seq_one_letter_code
_entity_poly.pdbx_strand_id
1 'polypeptide(L)'
;MPSVSNPNGPSKNRLAARASKARKERRKKSETPKDKVAKADTTRGARKGLLPTSGPRAKLSAKKQRKVEKRAAHALKRKMEAEGEAEMKDAPEVETEEKTEEAEMADIQ
;
A
#
# COMPACT_ATOMS: atom_id res chain seq x y z
N MET A 1 6.88 -17.02 -48.12
CA MET A 1 6.98 -17.85 -49.34
C MET A 1 7.75 -19.11 -49.02
N PRO A 2 7.33 -20.26 -49.57
CA PRO A 2 8.10 -21.52 -49.56
C PRO A 2 9.48 -21.30 -50.18
N SER A 3 10.46 -22.14 -49.83
CA SER A 3 11.76 -22.05 -50.50
C SER A 3 11.64 -22.58 -51.94
N VAL A 4 12.37 -21.96 -52.88
CA VAL A 4 12.36 -22.37 -54.30
C VAL A 4 12.96 -23.78 -54.47
N SER A 5 13.91 -24.16 -53.61
CA SER A 5 14.61 -25.46 -53.66
C SER A 5 13.91 -26.57 -52.87
N ASN A 6 13.16 -26.22 -51.83
CA ASN A 6 12.39 -27.14 -51.00
C ASN A 6 11.04 -26.49 -50.67
N PRO A 7 9.99 -26.73 -51.47
CA PRO A 7 8.67 -26.14 -51.25
C PRO A 7 8.00 -26.64 -49.96
N ASN A 8 8.43 -27.78 -49.43
CA ASN A 8 7.98 -28.31 -48.14
C ASN A 8 8.66 -27.62 -46.95
N GLY A 9 9.70 -26.81 -47.22
CA GLY A 9 10.51 -26.13 -46.22
C GLY A 9 10.35 -24.60 -46.23
N PRO A 10 10.58 -23.94 -45.08
CA PRO A 10 10.67 -22.49 -45.04
C PRO A 10 11.87 -21.97 -45.84
N SER A 11 11.72 -20.81 -46.48
CA SER A 11 12.84 -20.15 -47.18
C SER A 11 13.98 -19.74 -46.24
N LYS A 12 15.20 -19.62 -46.79
CA LYS A 12 16.39 -19.15 -46.05
C LYS A 12 16.13 -17.84 -45.31
N ASN A 13 15.43 -16.90 -45.95
CA ASN A 13 15.05 -15.62 -45.36
C ASN A 13 14.11 -15.79 -44.16
N ARG A 14 13.17 -16.75 -44.24
CA ARG A 14 12.28 -17.08 -43.11
C ARG A 14 13.04 -17.70 -41.95
N LEU A 15 14.05 -18.53 -42.21
CA LEU A 15 14.93 -19.08 -41.18
C LEU A 15 15.76 -17.97 -40.50
N ALA A 16 16.34 -17.07 -41.28
CA ALA A 16 17.09 -15.93 -40.76
C ALA A 16 16.22 -15.00 -39.90
N ALA A 17 14.99 -14.71 -40.34
CA ALA A 17 14.03 -13.91 -39.57
C ALA A 17 13.60 -14.60 -38.27
N ARG A 18 13.43 -15.93 -38.28
CA ARG A 18 13.16 -16.70 -37.06
C ARG A 18 14.33 -16.64 -36.09
N ALA A 19 15.56 -16.80 -36.59
CA ALA A 19 16.77 -16.71 -35.77
C ALA A 19 16.94 -15.31 -35.15
N SER A 20 16.71 -14.24 -35.91
CA SER A 20 16.78 -12.87 -35.39
C SER A 20 15.70 -12.60 -34.34
N LYS A 21 14.47 -13.08 -34.56
CA LYS A 21 13.37 -13.01 -33.58
C LYS A 21 13.74 -13.74 -32.29
N ALA A 22 14.25 -14.98 -32.39
CA ALA A 22 14.68 -15.77 -31.23
C ALA A 22 15.82 -15.09 -30.46
N ARG A 23 16.82 -14.51 -31.15
CA ARG A 23 17.89 -13.72 -30.52
C ARG A 23 17.34 -12.51 -29.76
N LYS A 24 16.39 -11.77 -30.35
CA LYS A 24 15.74 -10.62 -29.71
C LYS A 24 14.96 -11.04 -28.46
N GLU A 25 14.22 -12.14 -28.52
CA GLU A 25 13.48 -12.67 -27.37
C GLU A 25 14.42 -13.14 -26.24
N ARG A 26 15.52 -13.82 -26.58
CA ARG A 26 16.55 -14.23 -25.60
C ARG A 26 17.15 -13.01 -24.91
N ARG A 27 17.51 -11.96 -25.66
CA ARG A 27 18.05 -10.71 -25.10
C ARG A 27 17.06 -10.05 -24.13
N LYS A 28 15.78 -9.95 -24.52
CA LYS A 28 14.72 -9.43 -23.63
C LYS A 28 14.61 -10.26 -22.34
N LYS A 29 14.60 -11.59 -22.45
CA LYS A 29 14.55 -12.51 -21.29
C LYS A 29 15.79 -12.41 -20.39
N SER A 30 16.97 -12.11 -20.94
CA SER A 30 18.18 -11.92 -20.14
C SER A 30 18.25 -10.55 -19.46
N GLU A 31 17.70 -9.50 -20.10
CA GLU A 31 17.64 -8.15 -19.54
C GLU A 31 16.55 -8.02 -18.46
N THR A 32 15.50 -8.83 -18.51
CA THR A 32 14.50 -8.88 -17.44
C THR A 32 15.10 -9.46 -16.16
N PRO A 33 15.02 -8.77 -15.02
CA PRO A 33 15.57 -9.26 -13.76
C PRO A 33 14.82 -10.52 -13.31
N LYS A 34 15.55 -11.64 -13.21
CA LYS A 34 15.02 -12.94 -12.78
C LYS A 34 14.37 -12.88 -11.40
N ASP A 35 14.87 -11.99 -10.55
CA ASP A 35 14.48 -11.87 -9.15
C ASP A 35 13.30 -10.90 -8.95
N LYS A 36 12.69 -10.39 -10.04
CA LYS A 36 11.61 -9.38 -10.03
C LYS A 36 11.95 -8.09 -9.27
N VAL A 37 13.23 -7.87 -8.95
CA VAL A 37 13.72 -6.65 -8.30
C VAL A 37 13.90 -5.57 -9.37
N ALA A 38 13.39 -4.36 -9.10
CA ALA A 38 13.60 -3.23 -10.01
C ALA A 38 15.08 -2.82 -10.04
N LYS A 39 15.59 -2.40 -11.21
CA LYS A 39 16.99 -1.98 -11.37
C LYS A 39 17.40 -0.80 -10.46
N ALA A 40 16.47 0.09 -10.14
CA ALA A 40 16.71 1.19 -9.20
C ALA A 40 16.89 0.71 -7.75
N ASP A 41 16.34 -0.47 -7.43
CA ASP A 41 16.39 -1.06 -6.10
C ASP A 41 17.64 -1.94 -5.93
N THR A 42 18.17 -2.51 -7.03
CA THR A 42 19.43 -3.29 -6.99
C THR A 42 20.63 -2.45 -6.54
N THR A 43 20.69 -1.17 -6.92
CA THR A 43 21.76 -0.26 -6.47
C THR A 43 21.67 0.07 -4.98
N ARG A 44 20.48 -0.09 -4.38
CA ARG A 44 20.22 0.08 -2.94
C ARG A 44 20.32 -1.24 -2.16
N GLY A 45 20.96 -2.26 -2.74
CA GLY A 45 21.22 -3.53 -2.09
C GLY A 45 20.07 -4.55 -2.14
N ALA A 46 18.98 -4.28 -2.87
CA ALA A 46 17.91 -5.27 -3.02
C ALA A 46 18.38 -6.49 -3.83
N ARG A 47 18.02 -7.69 -3.36
CA ARG A 47 18.37 -8.99 -3.97
C ARG A 47 17.16 -9.92 -3.90
N LYS A 48 17.23 -11.09 -4.51
CA LYS A 48 16.18 -12.11 -4.36
C LYS A 48 15.89 -12.37 -2.88
N GLY A 49 14.65 -12.13 -2.45
CA GLY A 49 14.21 -12.31 -1.06
C GLY A 49 14.66 -11.21 -0.08
N LEU A 50 15.46 -10.23 -0.51
CA LEU A 50 15.92 -9.11 0.31
C LEU A 50 15.43 -7.78 -0.26
N LEU A 51 14.62 -7.08 0.52
CA LEU A 51 14.13 -5.75 0.16
C LEU A 51 15.26 -4.70 0.20
N PRO A 52 15.09 -3.55 -0.47
CA PRO A 52 16.06 -2.46 -0.41
C PRO A 52 16.35 -2.03 1.02
N THR A 53 17.58 -1.60 1.30
CA THR A 53 17.97 -1.08 2.62
C THR A 53 17.58 0.40 2.80
N SER A 54 17.38 1.12 1.69
CA SER A 54 17.08 2.55 1.68
C SER A 54 16.05 2.93 0.61
N GLY A 55 15.49 4.13 0.74
CA GLY A 55 14.51 4.68 -0.18
C GLY A 55 13.05 4.28 0.13
N PRO A 56 12.11 4.65 -0.75
CA PRO A 56 10.67 4.53 -0.48
C PRO A 56 10.16 3.08 -0.40
N ARG A 57 10.90 2.14 -1.02
CA ARG A 57 10.57 0.71 -1.04
C ARG A 57 11.28 -0.08 0.06
N ALA A 58 12.07 0.59 0.91
CA ALA A 58 12.74 -0.08 2.00
C ALA A 58 11.75 -0.56 3.07
N LYS A 59 11.99 -1.76 3.61
CA LYS A 59 11.13 -2.31 4.67
C LYS A 59 11.32 -1.51 5.94
N LEU A 60 10.23 -0.98 6.48
CA LEU A 60 10.22 -0.39 7.81
C LEU A 60 10.28 -1.51 8.86
N SER A 61 11.02 -1.27 9.96
CA SER A 61 10.96 -2.15 11.13
C SER A 61 9.52 -2.24 11.66
N ALA A 62 9.11 -3.42 12.15
CA ALA A 62 7.77 -3.66 12.68
C ALA A 62 7.36 -2.63 13.75
N LYS A 63 8.30 -2.22 14.62
CA LYS A 63 8.05 -1.18 15.64
C LYS A 63 7.74 0.18 15.01
N LYS A 64 8.42 0.52 13.91
CA LYS A 64 8.20 1.78 13.19
C LYS A 64 6.88 1.74 12.41
N GLN A 65 6.53 0.61 11.81
CA GLN A 65 5.24 0.41 11.13
C GLN A 65 4.07 0.65 12.10
N ARG A 66 4.07 -0.04 13.25
CA ARG A 66 3.05 0.16 14.30
C ARG A 66 2.93 1.61 14.76
N LYS A 67 4.06 2.32 14.89
CA LYS A 67 4.05 3.75 15.27
C LYS A 67 3.45 4.65 14.18
N VAL A 68 3.74 4.38 12.91
CA VAL A 68 3.19 5.12 11.77
C VAL A 68 1.69 4.88 11.67
N GLU A 69 1.25 3.64 11.79
CA GLU A 69 -0.18 3.28 11.80
C GLU A 69 -0.93 3.97 12.93
N LYS A 70 -0.39 3.94 14.16
CA LYS A 70 -1.00 4.64 15.31
C LYS A 70 -1.11 6.15 15.06
N ARG A 71 -0.06 6.78 14.54
CA ARG A 71 -0.07 8.21 14.20
C ARG A 71 -1.09 8.54 13.10
N ALA A 72 -1.17 7.71 12.07
CA ALA A 72 -2.15 7.86 11.00
C ALA A 72 -3.58 7.72 11.54
N ALA A 73 -3.85 6.74 12.40
CA ALA A 73 -5.15 6.57 13.04
C ALA A 73 -5.56 7.79 13.87
N HIS A 74 -4.66 8.35 14.69
CA HIS A 74 -4.95 9.58 15.44
C HIS A 74 -5.12 10.82 14.55
N ALA A 75 -4.40 10.90 13.43
CA ALA A 75 -4.59 11.98 12.48
C ALA A 75 -5.94 11.89 11.77
N LEU A 76 -6.37 10.68 11.41
CA LEU A 76 -7.69 10.44 10.83
C LEU A 76 -8.83 10.77 11.80
N LYS A 77 -8.71 10.37 13.08
CA LYS A 77 -9.69 10.77 14.11
C LYS A 77 -9.84 12.29 14.21
N ARG A 78 -8.70 13.01 14.30
CA ARG A 78 -8.71 14.48 14.32
C ARG A 78 -9.30 15.11 13.05
N LYS A 79 -9.06 14.50 11.89
CA LYS A 79 -9.69 14.95 10.65
C LYS A 79 -11.20 14.70 10.66
N MET A 80 -11.65 13.54 11.13
CA MET A 80 -13.08 13.22 11.27
C MET A 80 -13.77 14.13 12.28
N GLU A 81 -13.10 14.49 13.38
CA GLU A 81 -13.61 15.45 14.38
C GLU A 81 -13.61 16.91 13.87
N ALA A 82 -12.76 17.24 12.89
CA ALA A 82 -12.68 18.58 12.30
C ALA A 82 -13.58 18.75 11.05
N GLU A 83 -13.75 17.68 10.27
CA GLU A 83 -14.63 17.64 9.09
C GLU A 83 -16.06 17.24 9.46
N GLY A 84 -16.23 16.45 10.53
CA GLY A 84 -17.50 16.26 11.20
C GLY A 84 -17.74 17.47 12.08
N GLU A 85 -18.53 18.42 11.57
CA GLU A 85 -19.18 19.44 12.39
C GLU A 85 -19.61 18.83 13.72
N ALA A 86 -19.32 19.53 14.82
CA ALA A 86 -19.82 19.19 16.13
C ALA A 86 -21.36 19.11 16.08
N GLU A 87 -21.92 17.94 15.79
CA GLU A 87 -23.24 17.56 16.27
C GLU A 87 -23.14 17.63 17.79
N MET A 88 -23.53 18.78 18.34
CA MET A 88 -23.64 19.06 19.76
C MET A 88 -24.58 18.02 20.39
N LYS A 89 -24.03 16.86 20.77
CA LYS A 89 -24.61 15.97 21.76
C LYS A 89 -24.09 16.40 23.12
N ASP A 90 -24.54 17.55 23.59
CA ASP A 90 -24.65 17.89 25.01
C ASP A 90 -25.31 19.26 25.11
N ALA A 91 -26.65 19.25 25.23
CA ALA A 91 -27.35 20.34 25.90
C ALA A 91 -27.34 20.01 27.41
N PRO A 92 -26.70 20.81 28.27
CA PRO A 92 -26.93 20.71 29.70
C PRO A 92 -28.31 21.32 30.01
N GLU A 93 -29.27 20.50 30.46
CA GLU A 93 -30.44 21.01 31.15
C GLU A 93 -29.97 21.64 32.47
N VAL A 94 -30.16 22.95 32.56
CA VAL A 94 -29.75 23.79 33.69
C VAL A 94 -30.70 23.54 34.86
N GLU A 95 -30.11 23.38 36.04
CA GLU A 95 -30.74 23.18 37.34
C GLU A 95 -31.81 24.24 37.68
N THR A 96 -32.96 23.79 38.21
CA THR A 96 -33.82 24.62 39.08
C THR A 96 -34.23 23.80 40.32
N GLU A 97 -33.56 24.10 41.44
CA GLU A 97 -34.19 24.37 42.74
C GLU A 97 -35.31 23.44 43.26
N GLU A 98 -35.00 22.21 43.72
CA GLU A 98 -35.90 21.47 44.65
C GLU A 98 -35.09 20.76 45.75
N LYS A 99 -34.26 21.51 46.47
CA LYS A 99 -33.47 21.00 47.61
C LYS A 99 -33.88 21.53 48.98
N THR A 100 -35.09 22.07 49.17
CA THR A 100 -35.42 22.77 50.42
C THR A 100 -36.70 22.40 51.18
N GLU A 101 -37.53 21.41 50.78
CA GLU A 101 -38.74 21.10 51.59
C GLU A 101 -38.90 19.66 52.12
N GLU A 102 -38.32 18.62 51.51
CA GLU A 102 -38.52 17.24 52.04
C GLU A 102 -37.49 16.80 53.10
N ALA A 103 -36.52 17.65 53.46
CA ALA A 103 -35.52 17.35 54.49
C ALA A 103 -35.99 17.64 55.94
N GLU A 104 -37.21 18.18 56.15
CA GLU A 104 -37.68 18.52 57.52
C GLU A 104 -38.84 17.68 58.06
N MET A 105 -39.50 16.81 57.27
CA MET A 105 -40.72 16.10 57.72
C MET A 105 -40.61 14.56 57.89
N ALA A 106 -39.45 13.93 57.62
CA ALA A 106 -39.30 12.48 57.74
C ALA A 106 -38.46 11.99 58.95
N ASP A 107 -37.88 12.91 59.73
CA ASP A 107 -37.03 12.57 60.90
C ASP A 107 -37.77 12.65 62.25
N ILE A 108 -39.11 12.62 62.24
CA ILE A 108 -39.95 12.61 63.44
C ILE A 108 -41.07 11.56 63.29
N GLN A 109 -40.78 10.29 63.63
CA GLN A 109 -41.61 9.37 64.45
C GLN A 109 -41.13 7.91 64.38
#